data_AF-A0A7C1PZ06-F1
#
_entry.id   AF-A0A7C1PZ06-F1
#
_cell.length_a   1.000
_cell.length_b   1.000
_cell.length_c   1.000
_cell.angle_alpha   90.00
_cell.angle_beta   90.00
_cell.angle_gamma   90.00
#
_symmetry.space_group_name_H-M   'P 1'
#
loop_
_entity.id
_entity.type
_entity.pdbx_description
1 polymer ?
#
loop_
_entity_poly.entity_id
_entity_poly.type
_entity_poly.pdbx_seq_one_letter_code
_entity_poly.pdbx_strand_id
1 'polypeptide(L)'
;MNRLLLIMMFSILFFACNLQIDEPEEPTITEQTQEPVQPADPPPIVYISFDDVSQSYLDQYGLPEEISEYYSADYWSVDWWWWSQGFMVNFLNTTYDNISGWTVDHTYSFSPI
;
A
#
# COMPACT_ATOMS: atom_id res chain seq x y z
N MET A 1 2.63 -23.76 -62.94
CA MET A 1 1.30 -23.83 -62.28
C MET A 1 1.44 -24.64 -60.99
N ASN A 2 1.08 -24.02 -59.87
CA ASN A 2 0.78 -24.59 -58.55
C ASN A 2 1.76 -25.61 -57.90
N ARG A 3 2.83 -25.06 -57.33
CA ARG A 3 3.70 -25.69 -56.31
C ARG A 3 3.09 -25.77 -54.90
N LEU A 4 1.76 -25.66 -54.74
CA LEU A 4 1.13 -25.42 -53.43
C LEU A 4 0.21 -26.55 -52.92
N LEU A 5 0.04 -27.65 -53.66
CA LEU A 5 -0.99 -28.64 -53.34
C LEU A 5 -0.47 -30.01 -52.87
N LEU A 6 0.84 -30.29 -53.00
CA LEU A 6 1.42 -31.59 -52.65
C LEU A 6 2.00 -31.65 -51.22
N ILE A 7 2.23 -30.51 -50.57
CA ILE A 7 2.80 -30.44 -49.21
C ILE A 7 1.71 -30.57 -48.12
N MET A 8 0.43 -30.34 -48.48
CA MET A 8 -0.68 -30.37 -47.50
C MET A 8 -1.22 -31.78 -47.18
N MET A 9 -0.78 -32.84 -47.87
CA MET A 9 -1.32 -34.20 -47.64
C MET A 9 -0.41 -35.12 -46.80
N PHE A 10 0.80 -34.69 -46.43
CA PHE A 10 1.74 -35.53 -45.67
C PHE A 10 1.82 -35.22 -44.16
N SER A 11 1.12 -34.18 -43.67
CA SER A 11 1.12 -33.84 -42.24
C SER A 11 -0.13 -34.31 -41.48
N ILE A 12 -1.14 -34.84 -42.17
CA ILE A 12 -2.34 -35.42 -41.53
C ILE A 12 -2.02 -36.80 -40.93
N LEU A 13 -0.87 -37.40 -41.27
CA LEU A 13 -0.45 -38.72 -40.80
C LEU A 13 0.53 -38.70 -39.60
N PHE A 14 0.64 -37.57 -38.89
CA PHE A 14 1.40 -37.49 -37.63
C PHE A 14 0.53 -37.30 -36.39
N PHE A 15 -0.79 -37.19 -36.54
CA PHE A 15 -1.72 -36.96 -35.43
C PHE A 15 -2.43 -38.23 -34.92
N ALA A 16 -2.02 -39.41 -35.37
CA ALA A 16 -2.75 -40.67 -35.14
C ALA A 16 -2.02 -41.70 -34.26
N CYS A 17 -0.98 -41.33 -33.50
CA CYS A 17 -0.15 -42.32 -32.79
C CYS A 17 0.09 -42.08 -31.29
N ASN A 18 -0.67 -41.24 -30.58
CA ASN A 18 -0.61 -41.20 -29.11
C ASN A 18 -1.97 -40.92 -28.47
N LEU A 19 -3.04 -41.51 -29.00
CA LEU A 19 -4.30 -41.60 -28.26
C LEU A 19 -4.33 -42.94 -27.51
N GLN A 20 -3.44 -43.08 -26.52
CA GLN A 20 -3.70 -44.03 -25.45
C GLN A 20 -4.86 -43.45 -24.65
N ILE A 21 -6.01 -44.09 -24.80
CA ILE A 21 -7.18 -43.88 -23.94
C ILE A 21 -6.81 -44.56 -22.63
N ASP A 22 -6.26 -43.79 -21.69
CA ASP A 22 -6.34 -44.20 -20.29
C ASP A 22 -7.81 -44.01 -19.87
N GLU A 23 -8.42 -45.09 -19.38
CA GLU A 23 -9.70 -45.03 -18.67
C GLU A 23 -9.58 -43.97 -17.56
N PRO A 24 -10.49 -42.97 -17.49
CA PRO A 24 -10.58 -42.18 -16.29
C PRO A 24 -11.12 -43.10 -15.19
N GLU A 25 -10.26 -43.49 -14.25
CA GLU A 25 -10.71 -43.96 -12.94
C GLU A 25 -11.72 -42.94 -12.41
N GLU A 26 -12.88 -43.44 -12.00
CA GLU A 26 -13.95 -42.64 -11.42
C GLU A 26 -13.34 -41.78 -10.28
N PRO A 27 -13.34 -40.44 -10.36
CA PRO A 27 -12.84 -39.65 -9.25
C PRO A 27 -13.78 -39.91 -8.09
N THR A 28 -13.28 -40.68 -7.12
CA THR A 28 -13.89 -40.78 -5.79
C THR A 28 -14.00 -39.35 -5.30
N ILE A 29 -15.22 -38.81 -5.30
CA ILE A 29 -15.53 -37.52 -4.69
C ILE A 29 -15.26 -37.69 -3.20
N THR A 30 -14.03 -37.42 -2.82
CA THR A 30 -13.72 -37.05 -1.45
C THR A 30 -14.31 -35.66 -1.34
N GLU A 31 -15.42 -35.53 -0.62
CA GLU A 31 -16.00 -34.26 -0.22
C GLU A 31 -14.93 -33.52 0.61
N GLN A 32 -14.04 -32.80 -0.08
CA GLN A 32 -13.27 -31.75 0.55
C GLN A 32 -14.30 -30.67 0.86
N THR A 33 -14.75 -30.64 2.10
CA THR A 33 -15.32 -29.44 2.69
C THR A 33 -14.29 -28.34 2.51
N GLN A 34 -14.42 -27.57 1.44
CA GLN A 34 -13.66 -26.37 1.22
C GLN A 34 -14.05 -25.43 2.35
N GLU A 35 -13.16 -25.27 3.34
CA GLU A 35 -13.32 -24.22 4.33
C GLU A 35 -13.53 -22.90 3.57
N PRO A 36 -14.50 -22.07 3.98
CA PRO A 36 -14.68 -20.76 3.39
C PRO A 36 -13.33 -20.04 3.35
N VAL A 37 -12.86 -19.64 2.17
CA VAL A 37 -11.71 -18.73 2.07
C VAL A 37 -12.16 -17.45 2.76
N GLN A 38 -11.75 -17.28 4.02
CA GLN A 38 -12.03 -16.05 4.75
C GLN A 38 -11.42 -14.90 3.93
N PRO A 39 -12.13 -13.77 3.78
CA PRO A 39 -11.50 -12.58 3.22
C PRO A 39 -10.23 -12.32 4.04
N ALA A 40 -9.09 -12.17 3.36
CA ALA A 40 -7.83 -11.86 4.03
C ALA A 40 -8.07 -10.66 4.96
N ASP A 41 -7.64 -10.79 6.22
CA ASP A 41 -7.76 -9.69 7.18
C ASP A 41 -7.19 -8.43 6.53
N PRO A 42 -7.92 -7.29 6.57
CA PRO A 42 -7.38 -6.05 6.05
C PRO A 42 -6.04 -5.76 6.76
N PRO A 43 -5.05 -5.21 6.04
CA PRO A 43 -3.76 -4.89 6.65
C PRO A 43 -4.00 -4.01 7.88
N PRO A 44 -3.22 -4.19 8.95
CA PRO A 44 -3.39 -3.41 10.16
C PRO A 44 -3.25 -1.92 9.82
N ILE A 45 -4.25 -1.12 10.21
CA ILE A 45 -4.16 0.32 10.14
C ILE A 45 -3.09 0.74 11.15
N VAL A 46 -1.96 1.23 10.66
CA VAL A 46 -0.90 1.79 11.51
C VAL A 46 -1.35 3.17 11.95
N TYR A 47 -1.62 3.32 13.24
CA TYR A 47 -1.89 4.62 13.85
C TYR A 47 -0.56 5.29 14.23
N ILE A 48 -0.31 6.49 13.71
CA ILE A 48 0.89 7.28 14.01
C ILE A 48 0.55 8.29 15.11
N SER A 49 1.27 8.23 16.23
CA SER A 49 1.05 9.16 17.35
C SER A 49 1.70 10.51 17.10
N PHE A 50 1.27 11.54 17.84
CA PHE A 50 1.90 12.86 17.77
C PHE A 50 3.36 12.82 18.22
N ASP A 51 3.65 12.03 19.27
CA ASP A 51 4.99 11.86 19.80
C ASP A 51 5.93 11.28 18.73
N ASP A 52 5.45 10.30 17.94
CA ASP A 52 6.24 9.67 16.87
C ASP A 52 6.71 10.68 15.81
N VAL A 53 5.85 11.64 15.43
CA VAL A 53 6.18 12.64 14.40
C VAL A 53 6.93 13.85 14.95
N SER A 54 6.74 14.16 16.24
CA SER A 54 7.26 15.38 16.85
C SER A 54 8.61 15.21 17.53
N GLN A 55 8.95 13.99 17.99
CA GLN A 55 10.13 13.75 18.83
C GLN A 55 11.44 14.18 18.17
N SER A 56 11.61 13.91 16.87
CA SER A 56 12.84 14.29 16.16
C SER A 56 13.11 15.80 16.18
N TYR A 57 12.06 16.62 16.18
CA TYR A 57 12.19 18.07 16.26
C TYR A 57 12.50 18.53 17.70
N LEU A 58 11.94 17.86 18.71
CA LEU A 58 12.32 18.11 20.10
C LEU A 58 13.78 17.77 20.35
N ASP A 59 14.27 16.65 19.79
CA ASP A 59 15.66 16.23 19.95
C ASP A 59 16.63 17.20 19.26
N GLN A 60 16.23 17.78 18.13
CA GLN A 60 17.07 18.68 17.33
C GLN A 60 17.03 20.13 17.80
N TYR A 61 15.84 20.65 18.08
CA TYR A 61 15.60 22.08 18.34
C TYR A 61 15.21 22.38 19.79
N GLY A 62 14.98 21.36 20.62
CA GLY A 62 14.46 21.52 21.98
C GLY A 62 12.96 21.83 22.00
N LEU A 63 12.47 22.39 23.11
CA LEU A 63 11.06 22.76 23.23
C LEU A 63 10.71 23.94 22.30
N PRO A 64 9.54 23.92 21.65
CA PRO A 64 9.09 25.06 20.85
C PRO A 64 8.88 26.30 21.74
N GLU A 65 9.18 27.45 21.17
CA GLU A 65 9.00 28.76 21.81
C GLU A 65 7.55 29.22 21.73
N GLU A 66 6.87 28.83 20.65
CA GLU A 66 5.44 29.06 20.46
C GLU A 66 4.78 27.83 19.84
N ILE A 67 3.58 27.53 20.33
CA ILE A 67 2.71 26.47 19.83
C ILE A 67 1.39 27.12 19.42
N SER A 68 1.00 26.95 18.16
CA SER A 68 -0.29 27.40 17.64
C SER A 68 -1.10 26.18 17.19
N GLU A 69 -2.34 26.07 17.64
CA GLU A 69 -3.20 24.93 17.33
C GLU A 69 -4.47 25.38 16.60
N TYR A 70 -4.89 24.59 15.62
CA TYR A 70 -6.15 24.79 14.91
C TYR A 70 -6.92 23.48 14.81
N TYR A 71 -8.20 23.53 15.17
CA TYR A 71 -9.09 22.37 15.15
C TYR A 71 -10.36 22.67 14.35
N SER A 72 -10.72 21.79 13.42
CA SER A 72 -11.97 21.83 12.67
C SER A 72 -12.42 20.42 12.30
N ALA A 73 -13.58 19.98 12.80
CA ALA A 73 -14.22 18.70 12.47
C ALA A 73 -13.28 17.46 12.54
N ASP A 74 -12.68 17.10 11.41
CA ASP A 74 -11.81 15.96 11.11
C ASP A 74 -10.35 16.36 10.78
N TYR A 75 -10.02 17.61 11.09
CA TYR A 75 -8.74 18.25 10.85
C TYR A 75 -8.22 18.87 12.15
N TRP A 76 -7.00 18.52 12.55
CA TRP A 76 -6.29 19.16 13.64
C TRP A 76 -4.86 19.44 13.21
N SER A 77 -4.43 20.70 13.26
CA SER A 77 -3.04 21.08 13.02
C SER A 77 -2.39 21.73 14.24
N VAL A 78 -1.09 21.51 14.37
CA VAL A 78 -0.25 22.07 15.43
C VAL A 78 1.00 22.64 14.79
N ASP A 79 1.21 23.94 14.92
CA ASP A 79 2.42 24.64 14.50
C ASP A 79 3.36 24.78 15.69
N TRP A 80 4.60 24.32 15.53
CA TRP A 80 5.68 24.55 16.48
C TRP A 80 6.68 25.53 15.90
N TRP A 81 6.99 26.57 16.66
CA TRP A 81 7.89 27.65 16.26
C TRP A 81 9.12 27.69 17.18
N TRP A 82 10.30 27.73 16.58
CA TRP A 82 11.56 28.09 17.24
C TRP A 82 12.08 29.37 16.59
N TRP A 83 11.57 30.53 17.05
CA TRP A 83 11.90 31.84 16.49
C TRP A 83 13.40 32.13 16.56
N SER A 84 14.03 31.80 17.69
CA SER A 84 15.48 32.00 17.88
C SER A 84 16.36 31.10 16.99
N GLN A 85 15.78 30.06 16.38
CA GLN A 85 16.46 29.13 15.48
C GLN A 85 16.03 29.30 14.02
N GLY A 86 15.00 30.13 13.75
CA GLY A 86 14.54 30.38 12.41
C GLY A 86 13.82 29.18 11.79
N PHE A 87 13.08 28.40 12.58
CA PHE A 87 12.46 27.16 12.13
C PHE A 87 11.03 27.00 12.64
N MET A 88 10.17 26.43 11.80
CA MET A 88 8.80 26.05 12.11
C MET A 88 8.45 24.73 11.45
N VAL A 89 7.62 23.93 12.14
CA VAL A 89 7.01 22.73 11.60
C VAL A 89 5.51 22.73 11.89
N ASN A 90 4.72 22.38 10.87
CA ASN A 90 3.30 22.10 11.00
C ASN A 90 3.08 20.59 11.03
N PHE A 91 2.41 20.14 12.10
CA PHE A 91 1.89 18.78 12.22
C PHE A 91 0.41 18.78 11.88
N LEU A 92 -0.02 17.73 11.20
CA LEU A 92 -1.41 17.55 10.79
C LEU A 92 -1.91 16.18 11.24
N ASN A 93 -3.06 16.15 11.90
CA ASN A 93 -3.86 14.97 12.12
C ASN A 93 -5.08 15.04 11.20
N THR A 94 -5.17 14.08 10.30
CA THR A 94 -6.31 13.97 9.40
C THR A 94 -6.65 12.52 9.11
N THR A 95 -7.91 12.28 8.73
CA THR A 95 -8.37 10.96 8.25
C THR A 95 -8.33 10.84 6.73
N TYR A 96 -7.93 11.91 6.03
CA TYR A 96 -7.73 11.91 4.59
C TYR A 96 -6.43 11.15 4.21
N ASP A 97 -6.35 10.69 2.96
CA ASP A 97 -5.15 10.08 2.36
C ASP A 97 -4.64 8.74 2.95
N ASN A 98 -5.52 7.97 3.60
CA ASN A 98 -5.21 6.67 4.23
C ASN A 98 -4.14 6.73 5.34
N ILE A 99 -3.84 7.92 5.84
CA ILE A 99 -3.00 8.09 7.03
C ILE A 99 -3.94 8.07 8.23
N SER A 100 -3.67 7.20 9.20
CA SER A 100 -4.36 7.21 10.48
C SER A 100 -3.44 7.86 11.50
N GLY A 101 -3.79 9.07 11.95
CA GLY A 101 -3.06 9.80 12.98
C GLY A 101 -2.29 10.99 12.43
N TRP A 102 -1.12 11.25 13.00
CA TRP A 102 -0.34 12.47 12.75
C TRP A 102 0.67 12.31 11.62
N THR A 103 0.90 13.41 10.90
CA THR A 103 1.98 13.55 9.92
C THR A 103 2.62 14.93 10.05
N VAL A 104 3.83 15.08 9.50
CA VAL A 104 4.39 16.40 9.18
C VAL A 104 3.78 16.84 7.86
N ASP A 105 3.10 17.99 7.85
CA ASP A 105 2.52 18.55 6.63
C ASP A 105 3.57 19.40 5.89
N HIS A 106 4.16 20.36 6.59
CA HIS A 106 5.20 21.22 6.03
C HIS A 106 6.18 21.74 7.09
N THR A 107 7.38 22.08 6.64
CA THR A 107 8.42 22.75 7.43
C THR A 107 8.78 24.07 6.78
N TYR A 108 9.03 25.10 7.59
CA TYR A 108 9.41 26.43 7.13
C TYR A 108 10.68 26.90 7.83
N SER A 109 11.58 27.55 7.09
CA SER A 109 12.83 28.10 7.62
C SER A 109 12.93 29.59 7.30
N PHE A 110 13.44 30.37 8.25
CA PHE A 110 13.52 31.83 8.19
C PHE A 110 14.73 32.34 8.97
N SER A 111 15.03 33.65 8.89
CA SER A 111 16.08 34.25 9.70
C SER A 111 15.68 34.30 11.17
N PRO A 112 16.53 33.86 12.12
CA PRO A 112 16.24 33.96 13.55
C PRO A 112 15.87 35.38 14.00
N ILE A 113 14.96 35.46 14.99
CA ILE A 113 14.46 36.72 15.60
C ILE A 113 14.90 36.80 17.06
#